data_AF-A0A3P7F3Q1-F1
#
_entry.id   AF-A0A3P7F3Q1-F1
#
_cell.length_a   1.000
_cell.length_b   1.000
_cell.length_c   1.000
_cell.angle_alpha   90.00
_cell.angle_beta   90.00
_cell.angle_gamma   90.00
#
_symmetry.space_group_name_H-M   'P 1'
#
loop_
_entity.id
_entity.type
_entity.pdbx_description
1 polymer ?
#
loop_
_entity_poly.entity_id
_entity_poly.type
_entity_poly.pdbx_seq_one_letter_code
_entity_poly.pdbx_strand_id
1 'polypeptide(L)'
;MKIEKEGRNISISEFQILFLQPVPYRSKLTEPFEPGQTLMVKGKTAEDSVRFTINLHNTAADFSGNDVPLHVSIRFDEGKIVFNTFSKGEWGKEERKSNPYKKGDDIDIRIRAHDSKYTIYVDQKEVKEYEHRVPLSSVTHFSIDGDVLITYIHWGGKYY
;
A
#
# COMPACT_ATOMS: atom_id res chain seq x y z
N MET A 1 1.65 -22.85 -21.87
CA MET A 1 0.20 -22.82 -22.16
C MET A 1 -0.14 -21.39 -22.59
N LYS A 2 -0.89 -21.22 -23.69
CA LYS A 2 -1.27 -19.91 -24.25
C LYS A 2 -2.73 -19.64 -23.89
N ILE A 3 -3.09 -18.39 -23.71
CA ILE A 3 -4.45 -17.96 -23.39
C ILE A 3 -4.92 -17.02 -24.50
N GLU A 4 -6.19 -17.08 -24.88
CA GLU A 4 -6.72 -16.32 -25.99
C GLU A 4 -7.47 -15.08 -25.48
N LYS A 5 -7.12 -13.89 -25.99
CA LYS A 5 -7.84 -12.64 -25.73
C LYS A 5 -7.94 -11.85 -27.04
N GLU A 6 -9.15 -11.42 -27.40
CA GLU A 6 -9.44 -10.67 -28.65
C GLU A 6 -8.86 -11.35 -29.91
N GLY A 7 -8.93 -12.68 -29.99
CA GLY A 7 -8.45 -13.44 -31.15
C GLY A 7 -6.92 -13.48 -31.29
N ARG A 8 -6.16 -13.01 -30.30
CA ARG A 8 -4.72 -13.26 -30.21
C ARG A 8 -4.42 -14.29 -29.13
N ASN A 9 -3.56 -15.24 -29.50
CA ASN A 9 -2.90 -16.12 -28.56
C ASN A 9 -1.77 -15.35 -27.85
N ILE A 10 -2.01 -15.01 -26.60
CA ILE A 10 -1.01 -14.40 -25.71
C ILE A 10 -0.44 -15.46 -24.77
N SER A 11 0.83 -15.32 -24.42
CA SER A 11 1.47 -16.14 -23.41
C SER A 11 0.82 -15.91 -22.03
N ILE A 12 0.89 -16.90 -21.13
CA ILE A 12 0.42 -16.70 -19.74
C ILE A 12 1.12 -15.51 -19.08
N SER A 13 2.41 -15.31 -19.36
CA SER A 13 3.15 -14.16 -18.87
C SER A 13 2.56 -12.85 -19.37
N GLU A 14 2.27 -12.72 -20.67
CA GLU A 14 1.61 -11.52 -21.22
C GLU A 14 0.23 -11.32 -20.62
N PHE A 15 -0.54 -12.41 -20.44
CA PHE A 15 -1.85 -12.32 -19.82
C PHE A 15 -1.76 -11.85 -18.37
N GLN A 16 -0.82 -12.36 -17.58
CA GLN A 16 -0.58 -11.90 -16.20
C GLN A 16 -0.14 -10.44 -16.17
N ILE A 17 0.69 -10.00 -17.12
CA ILE A 17 1.10 -8.60 -17.26
C ILE A 17 -0.10 -7.67 -17.44
N LEU A 18 -1.14 -8.10 -18.17
CA LEU A 18 -2.36 -7.29 -18.38
C LEU A 18 -3.15 -7.01 -17.09
N PHE A 19 -2.94 -7.76 -16.01
CA PHE A 19 -3.60 -7.53 -14.72
C PHE A 19 -2.71 -6.78 -13.72
N LEU A 20 -1.44 -6.55 -14.06
CA LEU A 20 -0.55 -5.77 -13.23
C LEU A 20 -1.02 -4.32 -13.19
N GLN A 21 -1.07 -3.75 -11.99
CA GLN A 21 -1.30 -2.33 -11.82
C GLN A 21 0.02 -1.59 -12.00
N PRO A 22 0.07 -0.55 -12.86
CA PRO A 22 1.30 0.20 -13.06
C PRO A 22 1.71 0.91 -11.77
N VAL A 23 3.02 0.91 -11.49
CA VAL A 23 3.64 1.67 -10.40
C VAL A 23 4.46 2.80 -11.02
N PRO A 24 4.33 4.07 -10.58
CA PRO A 24 3.50 4.55 -9.48
C PRO A 24 2.00 4.35 -9.69
N TYR A 25 1.34 3.74 -8.70
CA TYR A 25 -0.12 3.60 -8.67
C TYR A 25 -0.70 4.76 -7.89
N ARG A 26 -1.80 5.33 -8.39
CA ARG A 26 -2.45 6.51 -7.85
C ARG A 26 -3.95 6.32 -7.95
N SER A 27 -4.67 6.50 -6.85
CA SER A 27 -6.12 6.37 -6.86
C SER A 27 -6.80 7.30 -5.88
N LYS A 28 -7.97 7.80 -6.29
CA LYS A 28 -8.94 8.46 -5.43
C LYS A 28 -9.88 7.41 -4.86
N LEU A 29 -10.14 7.47 -3.56
CA LEU A 29 -11.15 6.65 -2.93
C LEU A 29 -12.54 7.07 -3.43
N THR A 30 -13.36 6.09 -3.81
CA THR A 30 -14.72 6.33 -4.33
C THR A 30 -15.74 6.58 -3.22
N GLU A 31 -15.41 6.20 -1.99
CA GLU A 31 -16.17 6.46 -0.76
C GLU A 31 -15.18 6.92 0.35
N PRO A 32 -15.63 7.41 1.51
CA PRO A 32 -14.74 7.74 2.62
C PRO A 32 -14.05 6.50 3.18
N PHE A 33 -12.80 6.63 3.67
CA PHE A 33 -12.16 5.55 4.43
C PHE A 33 -12.67 5.55 5.87
N GLU A 34 -13.54 4.59 6.20
CA GLU A 34 -14.23 4.52 7.48
C GLU A 34 -13.69 3.41 8.39
N PRO A 35 -13.89 3.52 9.73
CA PRO A 35 -13.58 2.44 10.65
C PRO A 35 -14.19 1.09 10.23
N GLY A 36 -13.39 0.03 10.26
CA GLY A 36 -13.77 -1.32 9.84
C GLY A 36 -13.41 -1.66 8.39
N GLN A 37 -13.15 -0.67 7.54
CA GLN A 37 -12.64 -0.90 6.19
C GLN A 37 -11.15 -1.28 6.21
N THR A 38 -10.69 -1.91 5.13
CA THR A 38 -9.31 -2.38 4.95
C THR A 38 -8.84 -2.14 3.53
N LEU A 39 -7.70 -1.47 3.37
CA LEU A 39 -6.95 -1.46 2.11
C LEU A 39 -6.05 -2.69 2.07
N MET A 40 -6.17 -3.50 1.02
CA MET A 40 -5.41 -4.71 0.76
C MET A 40 -4.58 -4.51 -0.50
N VAL A 41 -3.28 -4.77 -0.40
CA VAL A 41 -2.33 -4.68 -1.49
C VAL A 41 -1.60 -6.01 -1.58
N LYS A 42 -1.68 -6.66 -2.74
CA LYS A 42 -0.84 -7.81 -3.05
C LYS A 42 0.01 -7.55 -4.29
N GLY A 43 1.17 -8.17 -4.30
CA GLY A 43 2.15 -7.96 -5.33
C GLY A 43 3.35 -8.87 -5.19
N LYS A 44 4.42 -8.53 -5.90
CA LYS A 44 5.69 -9.22 -5.88
C LYS A 44 6.82 -8.21 -5.93
N THR A 45 7.87 -8.46 -5.16
CA THR A 45 9.11 -7.67 -5.22
C THR A 45 10.17 -8.39 -6.05
N ALA A 46 11.17 -7.66 -6.52
CA ALA A 46 12.28 -8.20 -7.30
C ALA A 46 13.50 -8.46 -6.41
N GLU A 47 14.46 -9.25 -6.90
CA GLU A 47 15.71 -9.57 -6.18
C GLU A 47 16.60 -8.34 -5.92
N ASP A 48 16.42 -7.29 -6.72
CA ASP A 48 17.13 -6.02 -6.61
C ASP A 48 16.33 -4.93 -5.86
N SER A 49 15.09 -5.21 -5.42
CA SER A 49 14.25 -4.25 -4.69
C SER A 49 14.99 -3.60 -3.53
N VAL A 50 14.94 -2.27 -3.46
CA VAL A 50 15.49 -1.45 -2.38
C VAL A 50 14.36 -1.09 -1.42
N ARG A 51 13.29 -0.50 -1.94
CA ARG A 51 12.13 -0.07 -1.15
C ARG A 51 10.88 0.13 -1.99
N PHE A 52 9.73 -0.03 -1.35
CA PHE A 52 8.46 0.48 -1.88
C PHE A 52 7.63 1.10 -0.76
N THR A 53 6.61 1.86 -1.14
CA THR A 53 5.76 2.57 -0.18
C THR A 53 4.28 2.42 -0.53
N ILE A 54 3.44 2.39 0.49
CA ILE A 54 1.98 2.52 0.41
C ILE A 54 1.61 3.74 1.24
N ASN A 55 0.89 4.69 0.65
CA ASN A 55 0.57 5.96 1.27
C ASN A 55 -0.93 6.21 1.23
N LEU A 56 -1.50 6.66 2.34
CA LEU A 56 -2.82 7.29 2.38
C LEU A 56 -2.62 8.80 2.34
N HIS A 57 -3.36 9.48 1.46
CA HIS A 57 -3.19 10.90 1.17
C HIS A 57 -4.46 11.71 1.38
N ASN A 58 -4.27 12.99 1.69
CA ASN A 58 -5.28 14.02 1.67
C ASN A 58 -5.23 14.80 0.33
N THR A 59 -6.39 15.10 -0.26
CA THR A 59 -6.59 15.95 -1.46
C THR A 59 -6.07 15.40 -2.80
N ALA A 60 -4.86 14.86 -2.86
CA ALA A 60 -4.27 14.28 -4.06
C ALA A 60 -3.38 13.10 -3.71
N ALA A 61 -3.23 12.12 -4.61
CA ALA A 61 -2.40 10.94 -4.38
C ALA A 61 -0.89 11.22 -4.57
N ASP A 62 -0.38 12.39 -4.21
CA ASP A 62 1.00 12.80 -4.48
C ASP A 62 1.64 13.53 -3.30
N PHE A 63 2.90 13.93 -3.45
CA PHE A 63 3.68 14.61 -2.42
C PHE A 63 3.75 16.13 -2.67
N SER A 64 2.68 16.74 -3.18
CA SER A 64 2.60 18.18 -3.46
C SER A 64 2.53 19.08 -2.21
N GLY A 65 2.81 18.53 -1.02
CA GLY A 65 2.75 19.24 0.26
C GLY A 65 1.45 19.04 1.04
N ASN A 66 0.49 18.29 0.49
CA ASN A 66 -0.69 17.85 1.22
C ASN A 66 -0.33 16.82 2.30
N ASP A 67 -1.19 16.69 3.31
CA ASP A 67 -0.99 15.73 4.38
C ASP A 67 -0.98 14.28 3.82
N VAL A 68 -0.07 13.47 4.35
CA VAL A 68 -0.02 12.01 4.16
C VAL A 68 -0.36 11.37 5.49
N PRO A 69 -1.65 11.12 5.79
CA PRO A 69 -2.09 10.54 7.05
C PRO A 69 -1.31 9.31 7.51
N LEU A 70 -0.99 8.42 6.56
CA LEU A 70 -0.19 7.23 6.82
C LEU A 70 0.75 6.98 5.65
N HIS A 71 2.04 6.92 5.97
CA HIS A 71 3.10 6.44 5.11
C HIS A 71 3.58 5.09 5.63
N VAL A 72 3.58 4.06 4.79
CA VAL A 72 4.16 2.75 5.08
C VAL A 72 5.27 2.49 4.07
N SER A 73 6.52 2.43 4.53
CA SER A 73 7.69 2.18 3.69
C SER A 73 8.33 0.84 4.04
N ILE A 74 8.28 -0.10 3.10
CA ILE A 74 8.97 -1.39 3.19
C ILE A 74 10.38 -1.18 2.66
N ARG A 75 11.38 -1.24 3.55
CA ARG A 75 12.79 -0.96 3.26
C ARG A 75 13.62 -2.23 3.38
N PHE A 76 14.02 -2.80 2.25
CA PHE A 76 14.84 -4.02 2.21
C PHE A 76 16.30 -3.75 2.54
N ASP A 77 16.81 -2.58 2.13
CA ASP A 77 18.13 -2.05 2.48
C ASP A 77 18.34 -1.89 3.99
N GLU A 78 17.30 -1.53 4.72
CA GLU A 78 17.35 -1.39 6.18
C GLU A 78 16.83 -2.62 6.95
N GLY A 79 16.14 -3.54 6.27
CA GLY A 79 15.41 -4.64 6.92
C GLY A 79 14.27 -4.16 7.83
N LYS A 80 13.66 -3.01 7.51
CA LYS A 80 12.65 -2.34 8.34
C LYS A 80 11.38 -1.99 7.56
N ILE A 81 10.28 -1.95 8.28
CA ILE A 81 9.08 -1.23 7.86
C ILE A 81 9.06 0.08 8.64
N VAL A 82 8.96 1.19 7.94
CA VAL A 82 8.91 2.53 8.51
C VAL A 82 7.51 3.10 8.34
N PHE A 83 6.95 3.61 9.43
CA PHE A 83 5.65 4.25 9.48
C PHE A 83 5.82 5.71 9.85
N ASN A 84 5.11 6.60 9.17
CA ASN A 84 5.09 8.01 9.52
C ASN A 84 3.83 8.72 9.01
N THR A 85 3.71 10.00 9.35
CA THR A 85 2.69 10.92 8.85
C THR A 85 3.42 12.17 8.37
N PHE A 86 3.09 12.65 7.17
CA PHE A 86 3.46 13.99 6.72
C PHE A 86 2.28 14.90 7.03
N SER A 87 2.50 15.96 7.80
CA SER A 87 1.44 16.91 8.14
C SER A 87 2.01 18.29 8.36
N LYS A 88 1.27 19.33 7.97
CA LYS A 88 1.72 20.74 8.14
C LYS A 88 3.09 21.03 7.51
N GLY A 89 3.38 20.35 6.39
CA GLY A 89 4.61 20.57 5.62
C GLY A 89 5.84 19.81 6.11
N GLU A 90 5.74 18.94 7.11
CA GLU A 90 6.86 18.16 7.62
C GLU A 90 6.51 16.71 7.94
N TRP A 91 7.54 15.85 7.91
CA TRP A 91 7.44 14.47 8.40
C TRP A 91 7.49 14.45 9.92
N GLY A 92 6.57 13.70 10.53
CA GLY A 92 6.58 13.46 11.97
C GLY A 92 7.66 12.48 12.44
N LYS A 93 7.51 12.00 13.67
CA LYS A 93 8.40 10.99 14.26
C LYS A 93 8.22 9.63 13.58
N GLU A 94 9.29 9.07 13.02
CA GLU A 94 9.24 7.71 12.46
C GLU A 94 8.97 6.66 13.54
N GLU A 95 8.14 5.67 13.19
CA GLU A 95 7.99 4.42 13.94
C GLU A 95 8.48 3.26 13.08
N ARG A 96 9.15 2.29 13.69
CA ARG A 96 9.89 1.25 12.95
C ARG A 96 9.55 -0.15 13.47
N LYS A 97 9.37 -1.09 12.55
CA LYS A 97 9.24 -2.54 12.82
C LYS A 97 10.19 -3.32 11.93
N SER A 98 10.47 -4.57 12.29
CA SER A 98 11.26 -5.46 11.42
C SER A 98 10.47 -5.78 10.15
N ASN A 99 11.14 -5.74 9.00
CA ASN A 99 10.55 -6.20 7.74
C ASN A 99 10.64 -7.74 7.66
N PRO A 100 9.51 -8.47 7.61
CA PRO A 100 9.55 -9.93 7.48
C PRO A 100 9.88 -10.38 6.04
N TYR A 101 9.63 -9.55 5.03
CA TYR A 101 9.88 -9.88 3.64
C TYR A 101 11.38 -9.90 3.31
N LYS A 102 11.73 -10.76 2.37
CA LYS A 102 12.98 -10.76 1.61
C LYS A 102 12.73 -10.19 0.21
N LYS A 103 13.82 -9.82 -0.46
CA LYS A 103 13.77 -9.44 -1.87
C LYS A 103 13.30 -10.66 -2.68
N GLY A 104 12.49 -10.43 -3.72
CA GLY A 104 11.89 -11.51 -4.51
C GLY A 104 10.56 -12.06 -3.97
N ASP A 105 10.22 -11.77 -2.71
CA ASP A 105 9.02 -12.29 -2.06
C ASP A 105 7.74 -11.72 -2.70
N ASP A 106 6.69 -12.54 -2.68
CA ASP A 106 5.31 -12.08 -2.84
C ASP A 106 4.87 -11.36 -1.55
N ILE A 107 4.01 -10.35 -1.69
CA ILE A 107 3.55 -9.52 -0.57
C ILE A 107 2.03 -9.55 -0.45
N ASP A 108 1.51 -9.64 0.79
CA ASP A 108 0.14 -9.33 1.19
C ASP A 108 0.18 -8.33 2.35
N ILE A 109 -0.04 -7.05 2.06
CA ILE A 109 -0.09 -5.97 3.05
C ILE A 109 -1.52 -5.48 3.18
N ARG A 110 -1.98 -5.34 4.42
CA ARG A 110 -3.31 -4.83 4.72
C ARG A 110 -3.25 -3.70 5.73
N ILE A 111 -3.98 -2.63 5.47
CA ILE A 111 -4.11 -1.47 6.34
C ILE A 111 -5.60 -1.41 6.73
N ARG A 112 -5.92 -1.83 7.94
CA ARG A 112 -7.28 -1.77 8.48
C ARG A 112 -7.46 -0.47 9.25
N ALA A 113 -8.50 0.29 8.92
CA ALA A 113 -8.85 1.50 9.66
C ALA A 113 -9.70 1.14 10.89
N HIS A 114 -9.37 1.76 12.02
CA HIS A 114 -10.16 1.78 13.24
C HIS A 114 -10.43 3.24 13.63
N ASP A 115 -11.21 3.46 14.68
CA ASP A 115 -11.61 4.81 15.11
C ASP A 115 -10.42 5.68 15.52
N SER A 116 -9.39 5.11 16.16
CA SER A 116 -8.23 5.84 16.69
C SER A 116 -6.88 5.44 16.07
N LYS A 117 -6.85 4.42 15.21
CA LYS A 117 -5.62 3.84 14.69
C LYS A 117 -5.81 3.12 13.37
N TYR A 118 -4.71 2.84 12.70
CA TYR A 118 -4.61 1.79 11.69
C TYR A 118 -3.98 0.55 12.30
N THR A 119 -4.47 -0.63 11.92
CA THR A 119 -3.78 -1.90 12.17
C THR A 119 -3.22 -2.43 10.87
N ILE A 120 -1.90 -2.63 10.83
CA ILE A 120 -1.17 -3.07 9.65
C ILE A 120 -0.84 -4.56 9.80
N TYR A 121 -1.22 -5.31 8.77
CA TYR A 121 -0.93 -6.72 8.63
C TYR A 121 0.02 -6.95 7.47
N VAL A 122 0.94 -7.89 7.67
CA VAL A 122 1.89 -8.37 6.67
C VAL A 122 1.79 -9.89 6.67
N ASP A 123 1.48 -10.47 5.50
CA ASP A 123 1.17 -11.90 5.37
C ASP A 123 0.18 -12.40 6.42
N GLN A 124 -0.89 -11.62 6.61
CA GLN A 124 -1.99 -11.91 7.54
C GLN A 124 -1.58 -11.89 9.02
N LYS A 125 -0.34 -11.53 9.35
CA LYS A 125 0.12 -11.32 10.72
C LYS A 125 0.13 -9.84 11.04
N GLU A 126 -0.44 -9.46 12.17
CA GLU A 126 -0.35 -8.09 12.65
C GLU A 126 1.12 -7.73 12.94
N VAL A 127 1.57 -6.58 12.42
CA VAL A 127 2.92 -6.06 12.67
C VAL A 127 2.92 -4.75 13.44
N LYS A 128 1.85 -3.96 13.32
CA LYS A 128 1.79 -2.62 13.88
C LYS A 128 0.36 -2.13 14.07
N GLU A 129 0.10 -1.58 15.24
CA GLU A 129 -0.93 -0.58 15.45
C GLU A 129 -0.30 0.82 15.37
N TYR A 130 -0.80 1.68 14.47
CA TYR A 130 -0.32 3.04 14.25
C TYR A 130 -1.44 4.03 14.53
N GLU A 131 -1.29 4.84 15.57
CA GLU A 131 -2.30 5.81 15.99
C GLU A 131 -2.52 6.88 14.91
N HIS A 132 -3.76 7.34 14.78
CA HIS A 132 -4.11 8.44 13.88
C HIS A 132 -3.46 9.73 14.36
N ARG A 133 -2.50 10.25 13.60
CA ARG A 133 -1.87 11.56 13.86
C ARG A 133 -2.59 12.73 13.19
N VAL A 134 -3.42 12.41 12.21
CA VAL A 134 -4.38 13.30 11.54
C VAL A 134 -5.71 12.56 11.42
N PRO A 135 -6.86 13.25 11.28
CA PRO A 135 -8.16 12.61 11.22
C PRO A 135 -8.26 11.57 10.10
N LEU A 136 -8.79 10.38 10.39
CA LEU A 136 -9.05 9.35 9.36
C LEU A 136 -9.92 9.89 8.22
N SER A 137 -10.91 10.73 8.54
CA SER A 137 -11.80 11.37 7.57
C SER A 137 -11.10 12.27 6.55
N SER A 138 -9.82 12.58 6.75
CA SER A 138 -9.00 13.34 5.79
C SER A 138 -8.44 12.48 4.65
N VAL A 139 -8.47 11.15 4.79
CA VAL A 139 -7.99 10.23 3.75
C VAL A 139 -8.98 10.22 2.59
N THR A 140 -8.48 10.59 1.41
CA THR A 140 -9.28 10.68 0.17
C THR A 140 -8.65 9.94 -0.98
N HIS A 141 -7.37 9.59 -0.87
CA HIS A 141 -6.56 8.99 -1.92
C HIS A 141 -5.58 7.99 -1.33
N PHE A 142 -5.04 7.12 -2.18
CA PHE A 142 -3.85 6.34 -1.83
C PHE A 142 -2.90 6.22 -3.01
N SER A 143 -1.63 5.95 -2.69
CA SER A 143 -0.59 5.72 -3.67
C SER A 143 0.26 4.51 -3.32
N ILE A 144 0.84 3.90 -4.37
CA ILE A 144 1.88 2.88 -4.23
C ILE A 144 3.05 3.29 -5.13
N ASP A 145 4.26 3.23 -4.60
CA ASP A 145 5.49 3.72 -5.23
C ASP A 145 6.67 2.79 -4.97
N GLY A 146 7.65 2.76 -5.87
CA GLY A 146 8.91 2.04 -5.69
C GLY A 146 8.90 0.61 -6.21
N ASP A 147 9.76 -0.22 -5.64
CA ASP A 147 10.22 -1.49 -6.24
C ASP A 147 9.24 -2.65 -5.96
N VAL A 148 8.02 -2.57 -6.50
CA VAL A 148 6.98 -3.59 -6.37
C VAL A 148 6.13 -3.70 -7.63
N LEU A 149 5.81 -4.93 -8.02
CA LEU A 149 4.82 -5.25 -9.04
C LEU A 149 3.49 -5.54 -8.35
N ILE A 150 2.45 -4.77 -8.66
CA ILE A 150 1.16 -4.90 -7.99
C ILE A 150 0.22 -5.80 -8.78
N THR A 151 -0.27 -6.86 -8.13
CA THR A 151 -1.13 -7.88 -8.74
C THR A 151 -2.58 -7.77 -8.29
N TYR A 152 -2.83 -7.15 -7.13
CA TYR A 152 -4.16 -7.00 -6.58
C TYR A 152 -4.23 -5.79 -5.65
N ILE A 153 -5.28 -4.99 -5.83
CA ILE A 153 -5.64 -3.93 -4.90
C ILE A 153 -7.13 -4.07 -4.61
N HIS A 154 -7.49 -4.05 -3.34
CA HIS A 154 -8.87 -3.96 -2.92
C HIS A 154 -8.96 -3.05 -1.71
N TRP A 155 -10.03 -2.27 -1.64
CA TRP A 155 -10.38 -1.55 -0.45
C TRP A 155 -11.88 -1.60 -0.22
N GLY A 156 -12.27 -1.74 1.04
CA GLY A 156 -13.65 -1.88 1.48
C GLY A 156 -13.75 -2.67 2.77
N GLY A 157 -14.92 -3.23 3.05
CA GLY A 157 -15.21 -3.96 4.29
C GLY A 157 -15.94 -3.13 5.33
N LYS A 158 -16.28 -3.76 6.45
CA LYS A 158 -17.00 -3.14 7.58
C LYS A 158 -16.64 -3.88 8.87
N TYR A 159 -16.97 -3.28 10.01
CA TYR A 159 -17.10 -4.06 11.24
C TYR A 159 -18.27 -5.03 11.11
N TYR A 160 -18.10 -6.22 11.64
CA TYR A 160 -19.14 -7.23 11.79
C TYR A 160 -19.64 -7.24 13.23
#